data_AF-A0A1F8PA29-F1
#
_entry.id   AF-A0A1F8PA29-F1
#
_cell.length_a   1.000
_cell.length_b   1.000
_cell.length_c   1.000
_cell.angle_alpha   90.00
_cell.angle_beta   90.00
_cell.angle_gamma   90.00
#
_symmetry.space_group_name_H-M   'P 1'
#
loop_
_entity.id
_entity.type
_entity.pdbx_description
1 polymer ?
#
loop_
_entity_poly.entity_id
_entity_poly.type
_entity_poly.pdbx_seq_one_letter_code
_entity_poly.pdbx_strand_id
1 'polypeptide(L)'
;MRNQGKAVILSTHQMNQVEGLYDRLLIMEILLSSVSTRQLLTGKVLGLGVAGLARVTVWVISIPLPLNLASSSSRGFISTIQIPAGFLFLGVVYFILGNSVFAVLSAGVAAISPTVQEAQGLPAIYTLFAIAPFWFFSLLLLFPNNPVWIVLSIFPFTAPVLVMLRLGLTGVPVWQLAVSITVLVSCITGGLLLAARLLRTYILMYRKRPNPGEIIHSFKSG
;
A
#
# COMPACT_ATOMS: atom_id res chain seq x y z
N MET A 1 7.29 31.43 -37.24
CA MET A 1 7.32 29.96 -37.46
C MET A 1 7.73 29.14 -36.22
N ARG A 2 8.45 29.69 -35.22
CA ARG A 2 8.93 28.94 -34.03
C ARG A 2 7.85 28.48 -33.02
N ASN A 3 6.63 29.04 -33.07
CA ASN A 3 5.53 28.69 -32.15
C ASN A 3 4.67 27.49 -32.59
N GLN A 4 4.65 27.19 -33.89
CA GLN A 4 3.84 26.10 -34.47
C GLN A 4 4.39 24.72 -34.06
N GLY A 5 5.72 24.56 -34.03
CA GLY A 5 6.35 23.31 -33.61
C GLY A 5 6.12 22.96 -32.13
N LYS A 6 6.08 23.97 -31.23
CA LYS A 6 5.77 23.73 -29.81
C LYS A 6 4.32 23.27 -29.60
N ALA A 7 3.37 23.80 -30.38
CA ALA A 7 1.97 23.39 -30.33
C ALA A 7 1.78 21.94 -30.81
N VAL A 8 2.45 21.54 -31.89
CA VAL A 8 2.40 20.17 -32.43
C VAL A 8 3.04 19.14 -31.49
N ILE A 9 4.13 19.51 -30.82
CA ILE A 9 4.80 18.64 -29.83
C ILE A 9 3.93 18.52 -28.56
N LEU A 10 3.27 19.59 -28.12
CA LEU A 10 2.33 19.53 -27.00
C LEU A 10 1.09 18.68 -27.33
N SER A 11 0.54 18.79 -28.54
CA SER A 11 -0.61 17.98 -28.95
C SER A 11 -0.30 16.51 -29.10
N THR A 12 0.88 16.14 -29.62
CA THR A 12 1.29 14.72 -29.73
C THR A 12 1.53 14.10 -28.35
N HIS A 13 2.11 14.84 -27.41
CA HIS A 13 2.31 14.35 -26.04
C HIS A 13 0.99 14.17 -25.28
N GLN A 14 -0.01 15.03 -25.52
CA GLN A 14 -1.37 14.87 -24.99
C GLN A 14 -2.11 13.70 -25.65
N MET A 15 -1.95 13.51 -26.96
CA MET A 15 -2.59 12.42 -27.71
C MET A 15 -2.10 11.04 -27.24
N ASN A 16 -0.79 10.86 -27.06
CA ASN A 16 -0.22 9.61 -26.52
C ASN A 16 -0.69 9.32 -25.08
N GLN A 17 -0.89 10.36 -24.27
CA GLN A 17 -1.38 10.21 -22.90
C GLN A 17 -2.84 9.75 -22.85
N VAL A 18 -3.66 10.26 -23.78
CA VAL A 18 -5.07 9.90 -23.93
C VAL A 18 -5.22 8.47 -24.48
N GLU A 19 -4.43 8.09 -25.48
CA GLU A 19 -4.42 6.74 -26.05
C GLU A 19 -4.02 5.68 -25.00
N GLY A 20 -2.95 5.94 -24.24
CA GLY A 20 -2.53 5.04 -23.15
C GLY A 20 -3.55 4.92 -22.00
N LEU A 21 -4.44 5.92 -21.83
CA LEU A 21 -5.55 5.83 -20.90
C LEU A 21 -6.68 4.96 -21.45
N TYR A 22 -7.04 5.10 -22.73
CA TYR A 22 -8.05 4.28 -23.38
C TYR A 22 -7.68 2.79 -23.38
N ASP A 23 -6.43 2.46 -23.69
CA ASP A 23 -5.95 1.07 -23.66
C ASP A 23 -6.12 0.43 -22.28
N ARG A 24 -5.81 1.17 -21.22
CA ARG A 24 -6.00 0.70 -19.83
C ARG A 24 -7.46 0.46 -19.50
N LEU A 25 -8.34 1.37 -19.90
CA LEU A 25 -9.78 1.24 -19.68
C LEU A 25 -10.35 0.05 -20.45
N LEU A 26 -9.88 -0.20 -21.68
CA LEU A 26 -10.30 -1.33 -22.49
C LEU A 26 -9.89 -2.67 -21.85
N ILE A 27 -8.62 -2.80 -21.43
CA ILE A 27 -8.15 -3.99 -20.70
C ILE A 27 -9.01 -4.21 -19.46
N MET A 28 -9.30 -3.14 -18.73
CA MET A 28 -10.12 -3.20 -17.53
C MET A 28 -11.58 -3.57 -17.80
N GLU A 29 -12.19 -3.11 -18.90
CA GLU A 29 -13.55 -3.46 -19.32
C GLU A 29 -13.65 -4.96 -19.63
N ILE A 30 -12.69 -5.52 -20.37
CA ILE A 30 -12.61 -6.95 -20.67
C ILE A 30 -12.41 -7.78 -19.40
N LEU A 31 -11.58 -7.30 -18.46
CA LEU A 31 -11.39 -7.96 -17.16
C LEU A 31 -12.65 -7.93 -16.31
N LEU A 32 -13.37 -6.81 -16.29
CA LEU A 32 -14.59 -6.64 -15.49
C LEU A 32 -15.83 -7.32 -16.09
N SER A 33 -15.86 -7.59 -17.39
CA SER A 33 -16.88 -8.45 -17.98
C SER A 33 -16.74 -9.90 -17.51
N SER A 34 -15.56 -10.28 -17.02
CA SER A 34 -15.23 -11.63 -16.58
C SER A 34 -15.25 -11.79 -15.05
N VAL A 35 -14.90 -10.75 -14.29
CA VAL A 35 -14.78 -10.80 -12.81
C VAL A 35 -15.32 -9.53 -12.15
N SER A 36 -16.05 -9.66 -11.04
CA SER A 36 -16.56 -8.50 -10.32
C SER A 36 -15.44 -7.63 -9.72
N THR A 37 -15.64 -6.30 -9.69
CA THR A 37 -14.67 -5.32 -9.14
C THR A 37 -14.17 -5.68 -7.73
N ARG A 38 -15.06 -6.25 -6.88
CA ARG A 38 -14.72 -6.64 -5.51
C ARG A 38 -13.79 -7.84 -5.47
N GLN A 39 -14.02 -8.84 -6.32
CA GLN A 39 -13.15 -10.01 -6.42
C GLN A 39 -11.77 -9.62 -6.95
N LEU A 40 -11.72 -8.74 -7.96
CA LEU A 40 -10.46 -8.22 -8.51
C LEU A 40 -9.62 -7.52 -7.42
N LEU A 41 -10.22 -6.60 -6.66
CA LEU A 41 -9.51 -5.87 -5.60
C LEU A 41 -9.11 -6.77 -4.43
N THR A 42 -9.98 -7.70 -4.04
CA THR A 42 -9.65 -8.68 -2.98
C THR A 42 -8.49 -9.56 -3.41
N GLY A 43 -8.48 -10.04 -4.66
CA GLY A 43 -7.37 -10.79 -5.24
C GLY A 43 -6.07 -9.98 -5.26
N LYS A 44 -6.11 -8.69 -5.61
CA LYS A 44 -4.95 -7.79 -5.56
C LYS A 44 -4.40 -7.63 -4.14
N VAL A 45 -5.28 -7.44 -3.16
CA VAL A 45 -4.86 -7.29 -1.74
C VAL A 45 -4.28 -8.60 -1.21
N LEU A 46 -4.88 -9.74 -1.51
CA LEU A 46 -4.35 -11.05 -1.13
C LEU A 46 -3.01 -11.35 -1.81
N GLY A 47 -2.86 -11.02 -3.09
CA GLY A 47 -1.60 -11.16 -3.82
C GLY A 47 -0.47 -10.31 -3.21
N LEU A 48 -0.78 -9.05 -2.85
CA LEU A 48 0.15 -8.21 -2.10
C LEU A 48 0.46 -8.76 -0.71
N GLY A 49 -0.49 -9.43 -0.07
CA GLY A 49 -0.32 -10.22 1.15
C GLY A 49 0.73 -11.32 1.00
N VAL A 50 0.56 -12.19 0.01
CA VAL A 50 1.49 -13.29 -0.29
C VAL A 50 2.88 -12.77 -0.66
N ALA A 51 2.97 -11.73 -1.50
CA ALA A 51 4.23 -11.08 -1.83
C ALA A 51 4.91 -10.44 -0.60
N GLY A 52 4.12 -9.94 0.36
CA GLY A 52 4.61 -9.49 1.65
C GLY A 52 5.23 -10.62 2.46
N LEU A 53 4.53 -11.75 2.59
CA LEU A 53 5.03 -12.92 3.31
C LEU A 53 6.32 -13.45 2.68
N ALA A 54 6.40 -13.49 1.35
CA ALA A 54 7.63 -13.84 0.65
C ALA A 54 8.81 -12.94 1.04
N ARG A 55 8.59 -11.61 1.13
CA ARG A 55 9.62 -10.67 1.60
C ARG A 55 10.08 -11.00 3.02
N VAL A 56 9.15 -11.26 3.95
CA VAL A 56 9.51 -11.61 5.33
C VAL A 56 10.29 -12.91 5.40
N THR A 57 9.87 -13.94 4.67
CA THR A 57 10.59 -15.21 4.61
C THR A 57 12.02 -15.02 4.12
N VAL A 58 12.23 -14.20 3.09
CA VAL A 58 13.56 -13.85 2.60
C VAL A 58 14.39 -13.18 3.69
N TRP A 59 13.83 -12.23 4.43
CA TRP A 59 14.55 -11.58 5.55
C TRP A 59 14.88 -12.55 6.68
N VAL A 60 13.94 -13.41 7.10
CA VAL A 60 14.14 -14.38 8.18
C VAL A 60 15.23 -15.41 7.82
N ILE A 61 15.36 -15.80 6.56
CA ILE A 61 16.41 -16.70 6.08
C ILE A 61 17.74 -15.95 5.89
N SER A 62 17.67 -14.72 5.37
CA SER A 62 18.86 -13.94 5.01
C SER A 62 19.57 -13.29 6.20
N ILE A 63 18.87 -12.93 7.30
CA ILE A 63 19.49 -12.35 8.50
C ILE A 63 20.49 -13.31 9.19
N PRO A 64 20.17 -14.60 9.46
CA PRO A 64 21.08 -15.51 10.16
C PRO A 64 22.29 -15.94 9.32
N LEU A 65 22.20 -15.89 7.98
CA LEU A 65 23.29 -16.28 7.07
C LEU A 65 24.62 -15.51 7.33
N PRO A 66 24.66 -14.17 7.29
CA PRO A 66 25.87 -13.41 7.60
C PRO A 66 26.27 -13.51 9.08
N LEU A 67 25.32 -13.74 10.00
CA LEU A 67 25.61 -13.91 11.43
C LEU A 67 26.39 -15.21 11.72
N ASN A 68 26.14 -16.28 10.95
CA ASN A 68 26.92 -17.51 11.04
C ASN A 68 28.36 -17.33 10.53
N LEU A 69 28.55 -16.44 9.57
CA LEU A 69 29.85 -16.08 8.98
C LEU A 69 30.61 -15.03 9.82
N ALA A 70 29.93 -14.34 10.73
CA ALA A 70 30.50 -13.27 11.54
C ALA A 70 31.38 -13.80 12.71
N SER A 71 32.26 -12.94 13.20
CA SER A 71 33.20 -13.24 14.29
C SER A 71 32.47 -13.60 15.60
N SER A 72 33.11 -14.45 16.42
CA SER A 72 32.52 -15.03 17.65
C SER A 72 31.93 -14.01 18.62
N SER A 73 32.45 -12.78 18.64
CA SER A 73 31.97 -11.65 19.45
C SER A 73 30.52 -11.25 19.11
N SER A 74 30.13 -11.35 17.83
CA SER A 74 28.79 -10.99 17.37
C SER A 74 27.74 -12.09 17.58
N ARG A 75 28.18 -13.36 17.61
CA ARG A 75 27.30 -14.52 17.81
C ARG A 75 26.78 -14.64 19.24
N GLY A 76 27.58 -14.26 20.25
CA GLY A 76 27.19 -14.33 21.67
C GLY A 76 26.07 -13.37 22.08
N PHE A 77 25.92 -12.24 21.38
CA PHE A 77 24.83 -11.28 21.63
C PHE A 77 23.47 -11.85 21.19
N ILE A 78 23.44 -12.64 20.12
CA ILE A 78 22.22 -13.20 19.53
C ILE A 78 21.69 -14.40 20.33
N SER A 79 22.57 -15.26 20.86
CA SER A 79 22.15 -16.46 21.63
C SER A 79 21.45 -16.13 22.95
N THR A 80 21.56 -14.89 23.43
CA THR A 80 20.93 -14.42 24.68
C THR A 80 19.49 -13.93 24.45
N ILE A 81 19.10 -13.64 23.20
CA ILE A 81 17.77 -13.13 22.87
C ILE A 81 16.83 -14.31 22.61
N GLN A 82 16.10 -14.73 23.64
CA GLN A 82 14.98 -15.65 23.48
C GLN A 82 13.77 -14.88 22.96
N ILE A 83 13.35 -15.18 21.71
CA ILE A 83 12.13 -14.61 21.13
C ILE A 83 10.95 -15.49 21.55
N PRO A 84 9.99 -14.99 22.35
CA PRO A 84 8.82 -15.76 22.75
C PRO A 84 7.99 -16.16 21.52
N ALA A 85 7.46 -17.40 21.50
CA ALA A 85 6.63 -17.86 20.39
C ALA A 85 5.39 -16.96 20.15
N GLY A 86 4.82 -16.41 21.22
CA GLY A 86 3.70 -15.45 21.14
C GLY A 86 4.06 -14.14 20.41
N PHE A 87 5.31 -13.68 20.53
CA PHE A 87 5.80 -12.51 19.79
C PHE A 87 5.83 -12.79 18.28
N LEU A 88 6.30 -13.96 17.87
CA LEU A 88 6.32 -14.36 16.46
C LEU A 88 4.90 -14.50 15.89
N PHE A 89 3.99 -15.13 16.64
CA PHE A 89 2.59 -15.28 16.23
C PHE A 89 1.92 -13.92 16.01
N LEU A 90 2.03 -13.01 16.99
CA LEU A 90 1.52 -11.65 16.86
C LEU A 90 2.22 -10.87 15.75
N GLY A 91 3.53 -11.10 15.55
CA GLY A 91 4.30 -10.55 14.44
C GLY A 91 3.72 -10.91 13.09
N VAL A 92 3.39 -12.17 12.86
CA VAL A 92 2.76 -12.62 11.61
C VAL A 92 1.36 -12.01 11.45
N VAL A 93 0.55 -11.98 12.51
CA VAL A 93 -0.81 -11.40 12.47
C VAL A 93 -0.76 -9.91 12.09
N TYR A 94 0.04 -9.12 12.81
CA TYR A 94 0.18 -7.68 12.54
C TYR A 94 0.86 -7.40 11.21
N PHE A 95 1.78 -8.27 10.77
CA PHE A 95 2.38 -8.16 9.45
C PHE A 95 1.34 -8.34 8.34
N ILE A 96 0.49 -9.38 8.42
CA ILE A 96 -0.57 -9.63 7.44
C ILE A 96 -1.55 -8.46 7.43
N LEU A 97 -2.08 -8.07 8.60
CA LEU A 97 -3.04 -6.98 8.71
C LEU A 97 -2.45 -5.65 8.24
N GLY A 98 -1.23 -5.32 8.67
CA GLY A 98 -0.54 -4.09 8.28
C GLY A 98 -0.29 -4.02 6.78
N ASN A 99 0.27 -5.08 6.19
CA ASN A 99 0.48 -5.13 4.75
C ASN A 99 -0.84 -5.05 3.97
N SER A 100 -1.94 -5.63 4.48
CA SER A 100 -3.27 -5.48 3.89
C SER A 100 -3.80 -4.05 3.93
N VAL A 101 -3.59 -3.30 5.02
CA VAL A 101 -3.95 -1.87 5.09
C VAL A 101 -3.22 -1.08 4.01
N PHE A 102 -1.92 -1.28 3.86
CA PHE A 102 -1.13 -0.61 2.81
C PHE A 102 -1.53 -1.07 1.41
N ALA A 103 -1.88 -2.34 1.22
CA ALA A 103 -2.36 -2.87 -0.05
C ALA A 103 -3.69 -2.20 -0.47
N VAL A 104 -4.61 -2.03 0.47
CA VAL A 104 -5.90 -1.36 0.24
C VAL A 104 -5.71 0.11 -0.09
N LEU A 105 -4.83 0.83 0.63
CA LEU A 105 -4.46 2.21 0.28
C LEU A 105 -3.88 2.32 -1.13
N SER A 106 -2.91 1.45 -1.44
CA SER A 106 -2.27 1.38 -2.76
C SER A 106 -3.30 1.10 -3.87
N ALA A 107 -4.29 0.27 -3.57
CA ALA A 107 -5.38 -0.03 -4.50
C ALA A 107 -6.32 1.17 -4.69
N GLY A 108 -6.64 1.92 -3.63
CA GLY A 108 -7.41 3.16 -3.72
C GLY A 108 -6.68 4.23 -4.52
N VAL A 109 -5.39 4.44 -4.27
CA VAL A 109 -4.53 5.35 -5.03
C VAL A 109 -4.50 4.97 -6.50
N ALA A 110 -4.26 3.69 -6.80
CA ALA A 110 -4.25 3.20 -8.18
C ALA A 110 -5.60 3.36 -8.91
N ALA A 111 -6.72 3.46 -8.17
CA ALA A 111 -8.05 3.66 -8.75
C ALA A 111 -8.33 5.13 -9.12
N ILE A 112 -7.60 6.10 -8.55
CA ILE A 112 -7.81 7.54 -8.77
C ILE A 112 -6.71 8.19 -9.61
N SER A 113 -5.56 7.54 -9.77
CA SER A 113 -4.45 8.10 -10.53
C SER A 113 -4.63 7.90 -12.04
N PRO A 114 -4.63 8.97 -12.85
CA PRO A 114 -4.74 8.89 -14.31
C PRO A 114 -3.47 8.35 -14.96
N THR A 115 -2.30 8.55 -14.33
CA THR A 115 -1.01 8.09 -14.85
C THR A 115 -0.30 7.15 -13.89
N VAL A 116 0.50 6.24 -14.44
CA VAL A 116 1.35 5.35 -13.63
C VAL A 116 2.36 6.13 -12.80
N GLN A 117 2.87 7.25 -13.33
CA GLN A 117 3.90 8.05 -12.70
C GLN A 117 3.38 8.74 -11.43
N GLU A 118 2.15 9.28 -11.46
CA GLU A 118 1.50 9.81 -10.26
C GLU A 118 1.18 8.71 -9.25
N ALA A 119 0.70 7.56 -9.72
CA ALA A 119 0.41 6.42 -8.86
C ALA A 119 1.66 5.87 -8.14
N GLN A 120 2.85 6.02 -8.75
CA GLN A 120 4.12 5.54 -8.19
C GLN A 120 4.71 6.45 -7.11
N GLY A 121 4.40 7.75 -7.09
CA GLY A 121 4.92 8.69 -6.08
C GLY A 121 4.13 8.72 -4.78
N LEU A 122 2.83 8.45 -4.85
CA LEU A 122 1.91 8.50 -3.69
C LEU A 122 2.20 7.48 -2.58
N PRO A 123 2.72 6.27 -2.85
CA PRO A 123 3.13 5.32 -1.81
C PRO A 123 4.10 5.87 -0.78
N ALA A 124 5.02 6.75 -1.19
CA ALA A 124 5.95 7.37 -0.26
C ALA A 124 5.20 8.09 0.87
N ILE A 125 4.13 8.83 0.54
CA ILE A 125 3.41 9.66 1.51
C ILE A 125 2.78 8.84 2.63
N TYR A 126 2.04 7.77 2.29
CA TYR A 126 1.39 6.98 3.34
C TYR A 126 2.34 5.99 4.03
N THR A 127 3.43 5.58 3.37
CA THR A 127 4.45 4.72 4.01
C THR A 127 5.29 5.48 5.05
N LEU A 128 5.41 6.81 4.95
CA LEU A 128 6.04 7.62 5.99
C LEU A 128 5.39 7.43 7.37
N PHE A 129 4.07 7.25 7.43
CA PHE A 129 3.38 6.95 8.70
C PHE A 129 3.81 5.59 9.27
N ALA A 130 4.11 4.61 8.43
CA ALA A 130 4.62 3.30 8.88
C ALA A 130 6.02 3.42 9.50
N ILE A 131 6.84 4.34 8.96
CA ILE A 131 8.22 4.55 9.39
C ILE A 131 8.29 5.49 10.61
N ALA A 132 7.28 6.36 10.80
CA ALA A 132 7.25 7.34 11.88
C ALA A 132 7.58 6.77 13.29
N PRO A 133 7.09 5.59 13.71
CA PRO A 133 7.48 5.00 14.99
C PRO A 133 8.99 4.79 15.16
N PHE A 134 9.73 4.53 14.08
CA PHE A 134 11.19 4.38 14.14
C PHE A 134 11.90 5.70 14.42
N TRP A 135 11.39 6.83 13.92
CA TRP A 135 11.98 8.14 14.24
C TRP A 135 11.82 8.50 15.72
N PHE A 136 10.69 8.13 16.32
CA PHE A 136 10.42 8.36 17.74
C PHE A 136 10.89 7.21 18.63
N PHE A 137 11.64 6.23 18.10
CA PHE A 137 12.07 5.05 18.87
C PHE A 137 12.89 5.42 20.11
N SER A 138 13.75 6.45 20.02
CA SER A 138 14.50 6.95 21.19
C SER A 138 13.57 7.45 22.30
N LEU A 139 12.49 8.16 21.96
CA LEU A 139 11.49 8.61 22.93
C LEU A 139 10.68 7.45 23.52
N LEU A 140 10.43 6.42 22.71
CA LEU A 140 9.75 5.21 23.17
C LEU A 140 10.56 4.48 24.25
N LEU A 141 11.89 4.43 24.10
CA LEU A 141 12.79 3.85 25.11
C LEU A 141 12.83 4.65 26.41
N LEU A 142 12.83 5.99 26.30
CA LEU A 142 12.92 6.88 27.46
C LEU A 142 11.61 7.00 28.23
N PHE A 143 10.47 7.04 27.53
CA PHE A 143 9.15 7.26 28.12
C PHE A 143 8.14 6.18 27.66
N PRO A 144 8.37 4.89 27.97
CA PRO A 144 7.60 3.78 27.41
C PRO A 144 6.12 3.74 27.86
N ASN A 145 5.82 4.32 29.03
CA ASN A 145 4.47 4.31 29.63
C ASN A 145 3.61 5.52 29.24
N ASN A 146 4.06 6.34 28.28
CA ASN A 146 3.30 7.51 27.87
C ASN A 146 2.03 7.13 27.08
N PRO A 147 0.87 7.77 27.35
CA PRO A 147 -0.40 7.45 26.66
C PRO A 147 -0.37 7.73 25.15
N VAL A 148 0.55 8.57 24.65
CA VAL A 148 0.74 8.79 23.21
C VAL A 148 0.99 7.47 22.48
N TRP A 149 1.78 6.57 23.06
CA TRP A 149 2.05 5.26 22.48
C TRP A 149 0.79 4.39 22.40
N ILE A 150 -0.19 4.63 23.26
CA ILE A 150 -1.45 3.88 23.22
C ILE A 150 -2.24 4.25 21.98
N VAL A 151 -2.37 5.56 21.71
CA VAL A 151 -3.09 6.10 20.55
C VAL A 151 -2.44 5.65 19.23
N LEU A 152 -1.12 5.79 19.12
CA LEU A 152 -0.40 5.36 17.91
C LEU A 152 -0.43 3.83 17.71
N SER A 153 -0.64 3.04 18.78
CA SER A 153 -0.78 1.59 18.66
C SER A 153 -2.16 1.17 18.14
N ILE A 154 -3.14 2.08 18.18
CA ILE A 154 -4.50 1.86 17.66
C ILE A 154 -4.64 2.41 16.24
N PHE A 155 -3.88 3.46 15.92
CA PHE A 155 -3.92 4.08 14.60
C PHE A 155 -3.41 3.12 13.50
N PRO A 156 -4.21 2.81 12.45
CA PRO A 156 -3.99 1.66 11.58
C PRO A 156 -2.69 1.71 10.77
N PHE A 157 -2.15 2.91 10.49
CA PHE A 157 -0.92 3.04 9.70
C PHE A 157 0.35 2.91 10.54
N THR A 158 0.29 3.24 11.83
CA THR A 158 1.43 3.13 12.76
C THR A 158 1.38 1.86 13.59
N ALA A 159 0.19 1.33 13.85
CA ALA A 159 -0.04 0.16 14.72
C ALA A 159 0.79 -1.08 14.35
N PRO A 160 0.89 -1.50 13.07
CA PRO A 160 1.63 -2.71 12.72
C PRO A 160 3.11 -2.66 13.11
N VAL A 161 3.70 -1.46 13.10
CA VAL A 161 5.11 -1.25 13.46
C VAL A 161 5.24 -0.96 14.95
N LEU A 162 4.45 -0.02 15.49
CA LEU A 162 4.59 0.42 16.87
C LEU A 162 4.24 -0.68 17.88
N VAL A 163 3.22 -1.51 17.63
CA VAL A 163 2.88 -2.61 18.53
C VAL A 163 4.02 -3.63 18.60
N MET A 164 4.70 -3.90 17.48
CA MET A 164 5.86 -4.79 17.46
C MET A 164 7.04 -4.22 18.24
N LEU A 165 7.33 -2.92 18.08
CA LEU A 165 8.35 -2.24 18.86
C LEU A 165 8.01 -2.25 20.35
N ARG A 166 6.74 -1.99 20.71
CA ARG A 166 6.30 -1.98 22.11
C ARG A 166 6.34 -3.35 22.74
N LEU A 167 5.93 -4.42 22.06
CA LEU A 167 6.00 -5.79 22.57
C LEU A 167 7.44 -6.25 22.83
N GLY A 168 8.42 -5.71 22.10
CA GLY A 168 9.84 -5.98 22.32
C GLY A 168 10.45 -5.25 23.52
N LEU A 169 9.78 -4.21 24.04
CA LEU A 169 10.28 -3.36 25.13
C LEU A 169 9.45 -3.51 26.41
N THR A 170 8.13 -3.62 26.26
CA THR A 170 7.14 -3.54 27.33
C THR A 170 6.01 -4.54 27.10
N GLY A 171 5.40 -5.03 28.18
CA GLY A 171 4.17 -5.80 28.08
C GLY A 171 3.02 -4.92 27.59
N VAL A 172 2.43 -5.24 26.44
CA VAL A 172 1.23 -4.55 25.93
C VAL A 172 -0.03 -5.26 26.44
N PRO A 173 -0.99 -4.56 27.07
CA PRO A 173 -2.23 -5.17 27.54
C PRO A 173 -3.03 -5.83 26.40
N VAL A 174 -3.64 -6.97 26.69
CA VAL A 174 -4.39 -7.77 25.69
C VAL A 174 -5.55 -6.98 25.06
N TRP A 175 -6.27 -6.16 25.85
CA TRP A 175 -7.37 -5.34 25.34
C TRP A 175 -6.88 -4.35 24.28
N GLN A 176 -5.65 -3.83 24.42
CA GLN A 176 -5.09 -2.87 23.49
C GLN A 176 -4.76 -3.55 22.16
N LEU A 177 -4.23 -4.77 22.22
CA LEU A 177 -4.00 -5.61 21.04
C LEU A 177 -5.32 -5.93 20.34
N ALA A 178 -6.35 -6.33 21.10
CA ALA A 178 -7.66 -6.64 20.56
C ALA A 178 -8.28 -5.43 19.84
N VAL A 179 -8.31 -4.25 20.49
CA VAL A 179 -8.82 -3.00 19.88
C VAL A 179 -8.05 -2.64 18.61
N SER A 180 -6.72 -2.72 18.67
CA SER A 180 -5.85 -2.44 17.52
C SER A 180 -6.14 -3.38 16.34
N ILE A 181 -6.26 -4.68 16.59
CA ILE A 181 -6.62 -5.68 15.56
C ILE A 181 -8.00 -5.40 14.98
N THR A 182 -9.00 -5.11 15.82
CA THR A 182 -10.35 -4.77 15.35
C THR A 182 -10.33 -3.53 14.46
N VAL A 183 -9.62 -2.48 14.86
CA VAL A 183 -9.49 -1.24 14.05
C VAL A 183 -8.79 -1.51 12.72
N LEU A 184 -7.74 -2.34 12.70
CA LEU A 184 -7.07 -2.75 11.47
C LEU A 184 -8.03 -3.48 10.53
N VAL A 185 -8.78 -4.46 11.04
CA VAL A 185 -9.77 -5.21 10.24
C VAL A 185 -10.86 -4.28 9.71
N SER A 186 -11.43 -3.40 10.54
CA SER A 186 -12.42 -2.41 10.12
C SER A 186 -11.87 -1.46 9.05
N CYS A 187 -10.61 -1.04 9.19
CA CYS A 187 -9.93 -0.19 8.21
C CYS A 187 -9.74 -0.91 6.87
N ILE A 188 -9.34 -2.18 6.88
CA ILE A 188 -9.18 -3.01 5.68
C ILE A 188 -10.52 -3.17 4.97
N THR A 189 -11.58 -3.57 5.69
CA THR A 189 -12.91 -3.77 5.10
C THR A 189 -13.48 -2.45 4.55
N GLY A 190 -13.41 -1.37 5.33
CA GLY A 190 -13.86 -0.05 4.91
C GLY A 190 -13.11 0.45 3.68
N GLY A 191 -11.78 0.36 3.69
CA GLY A 191 -10.94 0.76 2.58
C GLY A 191 -11.17 -0.08 1.32
N LEU A 192 -11.42 -1.40 1.44
CA LEU A 192 -11.73 -2.26 0.31
C LEU A 192 -13.06 -1.85 -0.35
N LEU A 193 -14.07 -1.53 0.46
CA LEU A 193 -15.37 -1.05 -0.02
C LEU A 193 -15.22 0.32 -0.72
N LEU A 194 -14.43 1.22 -0.15
CA LEU A 194 -14.15 2.53 -0.74
C LEU A 194 -13.38 2.40 -2.06
N ALA A 195 -12.31 1.61 -2.10
CA ALA A 195 -11.54 1.35 -3.31
C ALA A 195 -12.40 0.74 -4.42
N ALA A 196 -13.30 -0.20 -4.08
CA ALA A 196 -14.23 -0.79 -5.04
C ALA A 196 -15.23 0.22 -5.59
N ARG A 197 -15.69 1.17 -4.77
CA ARG A 197 -16.56 2.26 -5.21
C ARG A 197 -15.83 3.23 -6.14
N LEU A 198 -14.63 3.67 -5.76
CA LEU A 198 -13.78 4.57 -6.57
C LEU A 198 -13.51 3.98 -7.95
N LEU A 199 -13.11 2.70 -7.98
CA LEU A 199 -12.80 1.99 -9.22
C LEU A 199 -14.01 1.90 -10.17
N ARG A 200 -15.23 1.72 -9.64
CA ARG A 200 -16.46 1.73 -10.45
C ARG A 200 -16.77 3.12 -11.00
N THR A 201 -16.65 4.16 -10.17
CA THR A 201 -16.91 5.55 -10.59
C THR A 201 -15.95 5.97 -11.71
N TYR A 202 -14.67 5.61 -11.60
CA TYR A 202 -13.63 6.01 -12.55
C TYR A 202 -13.90 5.48 -13.97
N ILE A 203 -14.36 4.24 -14.10
CA ILE A 203 -14.69 3.61 -15.39
C ILE A 203 -15.85 4.31 -16.09
N LEU A 204 -16.85 4.76 -15.32
CA LEU A 204 -18.04 5.40 -15.88
C LEU A 204 -17.74 6.80 -16.42
N MET A 205 -16.84 7.54 -15.76
CA MET A 205 -16.52 8.92 -16.12
C MET A 205 -15.70 9.03 -17.41
N TYR A 206 -14.76 8.11 -17.63
CA TYR A 206 -13.88 8.15 -18.79
C TYR A 206 -14.47 7.49 -20.05
N ARG A 207 -15.67 6.93 -19.98
CA ARG A 207 -16.38 6.33 -21.12
C ARG A 207 -17.13 7.34 -21.98
N LYS A 208 -16.57 8.52 -22.24
CA LYS A 208 -17.12 9.42 -23.26
C LYS A 208 -16.62 8.96 -24.62
N ARG A 209 -17.48 8.23 -25.36
CA ARG A 209 -17.21 7.87 -26.76
C ARG A 209 -17.08 9.17 -27.57
N PRO A 210 -16.06 9.33 -28.42
CA PRO A 210 -16.06 10.40 -29.41
C PRO A 210 -17.37 10.32 -30.21
N ASN A 211 -18.12 11.42 -30.26
CA ASN A 211 -19.36 11.44 -31.02
C ASN A 211 -19.00 11.32 -32.52
N PRO A 212 -19.51 10.33 -33.27
CA PRO A 212 -19.26 10.24 -34.71
C PRO A 212 -19.63 11.53 -35.46
N GLY A 213 -20.56 12.32 -34.91
CA GLY A 213 -20.92 13.64 -35.41
C GLY A 213 -19.81 14.70 -35.33
N GLU A 214 -18.93 14.65 -34.32
CA GLU A 214 -17.76 15.55 -34.24
C GLU A 214 -16.68 15.14 -35.24
N ILE A 215 -16.48 13.83 -35.45
CA ILE A 215 -15.51 13.30 -36.42
C ILE A 215 -15.88 13.73 -37.85
N ILE A 216 -17.18 13.67 -38.19
CA ILE A 216 -17.68 14.08 -39.51
C ILE A 216 -17.61 15.62 -39.69
N HIS A 217 -17.82 16.39 -38.63
CA HIS A 217 -17.71 17.85 -38.69
C HIS A 217 -16.25 18.30 -38.90
N SER A 218 -15.28 17.63 -38.27
CA SER A 218 -13.85 17.92 -38.47
C SER A 218 -13.35 17.65 -39.88
N PHE A 219 -13.98 16.74 -40.63
CA PHE A 219 -13.67 16.49 -42.04
C PHE A 219 -14.32 17.48 -43.02
N LYS A 220 -15.30 18.28 -42.57
CA LYS A 220 -16.04 19.22 -43.44
C LYS A 220 -15.51 20.66 -43.35
N SER A 221 -14.53 20.92 -42.48
CA SER A 221 -13.93 22.23 -42.24
C SER A 221 -12.45 22.33 -42.63
N GLY A 222 -11.92 21.37 -43.40
CA GLY A 222 -10.59 21.42 -44.04
C GLY A 222 -10.73 21.45 -45.54
#